data_AF-G9L1E6-F1
#
_entry.id   AF-G9L1E6-F1
#
_cell.length_a   1.000
_cell.length_b   1.000
_cell.length_c   1.000
_cell.angle_alpha   90.00
_cell.angle_beta   90.00
_cell.angle_gamma   90.00
#
_symmetry.space_group_name_H-M   'P 1'
#
loop_
_entity.id
_entity.type
_entity.pdbx_description
1 polymer ?
#
loop_
_entity_poly.entity_id
_entity_poly.type
_entity_poly.pdbx_seq_one_letter_code
_entity_poly.pdbx_strand_id
1 'polypeptide(L)' 'CGLRILAFPGNQFGRQEPGSNAEIKEFAAGYNVKFDMFSKICVNGDDAHPLWKWMKVQPKGRGILGNAIKWNFT' A
#
# COMPACT_ATOMS: atom_id res chain seq x y z
N CYS A 1 -15.60 17.73 -9.28
CA CYS A 1 -14.30 17.41 -8.65
C CYS A 1 -14.49 16.16 -7.81
N GLY A 2 -13.67 15.12 -7.95
CA GLY A 2 -13.84 13.86 -7.22
C GLY A 2 -12.50 13.32 -6.73
N LEU A 3 -12.28 13.37 -5.42
CA LEU A 3 -11.18 12.67 -4.77
C LEU A 3 -11.55 11.19 -4.69
N ARG A 4 -10.68 10.31 -5.18
CA ARG A 4 -10.81 8.86 -5.04
C ARG A 4 -9.62 8.36 -4.23
N ILE A 5 -9.91 7.65 -3.16
CA ILE A 5 -8.92 7.00 -2.31
C ILE A 5 -8.92 5.52 -2.68
N LEU A 6 -7.73 4.95 -2.83
CA LEU A 6 -7.50 3.54 -3.13
C LEU A 6 -6.60 2.98 -2.04
N ALA A 7 -7.02 1.90 -1.37
CA ALA A 7 -6.29 1.27 -0.28
C ALA A 7 -5.70 -0.07 -0.73
N PHE A 8 -4.39 -0.23 -0.53
CA PHE A 8 -3.64 -1.43 -0.89
C PHE A 8 -3.00 -2.01 0.37
N PRO A 9 -3.59 -3.06 0.96
CA PRO A 9 -3.01 -3.72 2.12
C PRO A 9 -1.61 -4.28 1.80
N GLY A 10 -0.70 -4.25 2.77
CA GLY A 10 0.68 -4.72 2.62
C GLY A 10 1.32 -5.10 3.96
N ASN A 11 1.95 -6.27 4.01
CA ASN A 11 2.56 -6.80 5.24
C ASN A 11 4.05 -6.47 5.40
N GLN A 12 4.62 -5.68 4.48
CA GLN A 12 6.06 -5.44 4.41
C GLN A 12 6.57 -4.44 5.46
N PHE A 13 5.68 -3.77 6.19
CA PHE A 13 6.04 -2.82 7.24
C PHE A 13 5.79 -3.44 8.62
N GLY A 14 6.80 -4.11 9.17
CA GLY A 14 6.74 -4.66 10.53
C GLY A 14 5.72 -5.78 10.74
N ARG A 15 5.29 -6.47 9.67
CA ARG A 15 4.24 -7.50 9.69
C ARG A 15 2.91 -7.01 10.29
N GLN A 16 2.57 -5.73 10.13
CA GLN A 16 1.38 -5.11 10.73
C GLN A 16 0.05 -5.60 10.14
N GLU A 17 0.07 -6.30 9.00
CA GLU A 17 -1.12 -6.90 8.40
C GLU A 17 -0.86 -8.39 8.13
N PRO A 18 -0.72 -9.23 9.19
CA PRO A 18 -0.45 -10.65 9.01
C PRO A 18 -1.67 -11.39 8.46
N GLY A 19 -2.88 -10.83 8.64
CA GLY A 19 -4.14 -11.39 8.21
C GLY A 19 -4.28 -11.62 6.71
N SER A 20 -5.23 -12.48 6.39
CA SER A 20 -5.74 -12.77 5.05
C SER A 20 -6.52 -11.58 4.48
N ASN A 21 -6.72 -11.56 3.16
CA ASN A 21 -7.52 -10.54 2.50
C ASN A 21 -8.96 -10.45 3.08
N ALA A 22 -9.52 -11.57 3.54
CA ALA A 22 -10.85 -11.61 4.14
C ALA A 22 -10.89 -10.92 5.50
N GLU A 23 -9.92 -11.20 6.38
CA GLU A 23 -9.80 -10.57 7.70
C GLU A 23 -9.54 -9.06 7.60
N ILE A 24 -8.71 -8.65 6.63
CA ILE A 24 -8.46 -7.21 6.38
C ILE A 24 -9.75 -6.51 5.91
N LYS A 25 -10.54 -7.17 5.05
CA LYS A 25 -11.83 -6.66 4.59
C LYS A 25 -12.82 -6.50 5.74
N GLU A 26 -12.88 -7.50 6.63
CA GLU A 26 -13.76 -7.47 7.80
C GLU A 26 -13.34 -6.41 8.80
N PHE A 27 -12.02 -6.29 9.08
CA PHE A 27 -11.47 -5.22 9.90
C PHE A 27 -11.85 -3.84 9.35
N ALA A 28 -11.62 -3.61 8.05
CA ALA A 28 -11.93 -2.33 7.41
C ALA A 28 -13.44 -2.03 7.38
N ALA A 29 -14.29 -3.05 7.24
CA ALA A 29 -15.74 -2.91 7.32
C ALA A 29 -16.18 -2.38 8.71
N GLY A 30 -15.48 -2.78 9.78
CA GLY A 30 -15.70 -2.24 11.13
C GLY A 30 -15.44 -0.73 11.26
N TYR A 31 -14.64 -0.14 10.38
CA TYR A 31 -14.36 1.30 10.32
C TYR A 31 -15.23 2.06 9.31
N ASN A 32 -16.21 1.41 8.69
CA ASN A 32 -17.12 2.01 7.70
C ASN A 32 -16.38 2.74 6.56
N VAL A 33 -15.29 2.15 6.08
CA VAL A 33 -14.48 2.75 5.01
C VAL A 33 -15.28 2.83 3.70
N LYS A 34 -15.21 3.99 3.03
CA LYS A 34 -15.93 4.25 1.76
C LYS A 34 -15.03 4.26 0.53
N PHE A 35 -13.78 3.82 0.67
CA PHE A 35 -12.78 3.82 -0.39
C PHE A 35 -12.55 2.41 -0.94
N ASP A 36 -12.06 2.32 -2.18
CA ASP A 36 -11.85 1.03 -2.84
C ASP A 36 -10.62 0.34 -2.21
N MET A 37 -10.84 -0.86 -1.65
CA MET A 37 -9.77 -1.66 -1.04
C MET A 37 -9.44 -2.87 -1.91
N PHE A 38 -8.17 -3.01 -2.24
CA PHE A 38 -7.64 -4.06 -3.11
C PHE A 38 -7.08 -5.24 -2.31
N SER A 39 -6.65 -6.29 -3.01
CA SER A 39 -5.93 -7.39 -2.39
C SER A 39 -4.57 -6.95 -1.86
N LYS A 40 -4.05 -7.72 -0.90
CA LYS A 40 -2.71 -7.53 -0.35
C LYS A 40 -1.64 -7.56 -1.44
N ILE A 41 -0.76 -6.57 -1.44
CA ILE A 41 0.36 -6.46 -2.39
C ILE A 41 1.69 -6.22 -1.67
N CYS A 42 2.77 -6.61 -2.35
CA CYS A 42 4.11 -6.18 -2.00
C CYS A 42 4.41 -4.85 -2.70
N VAL A 43 5.01 -3.92 -1.96
CA VAL A 43 5.29 -2.54 -2.38
C VAL A 43 6.79 -2.29 -2.59
N ASN A 44 7.64 -3.06 -1.91
CA ASN A 44 9.10 -3.01 -1.95
C ASN A 44 9.70 -4.37 -2.33
N GLY A 45 10.96 -4.38 -2.80
CA GLY A 45 11.66 -5.58 -3.26
C GLY A 45 11.31 -6.03 -4.68
N ASP A 46 11.83 -7.21 -5.06
CA ASP A 46 11.67 -7.78 -6.40
C ASP A 46 10.23 -8.25 -6.67
N ASP A 47 9.50 -8.66 -5.63
CA ASP A 47 8.10 -9.05 -5.69
C ASP A 47 7.13 -7.85 -5.68
N ALA A 48 7.63 -6.62 -5.72
CA ALA A 48 6.79 -5.44 -5.73
C ALA A 48 5.87 -5.42 -6.96
N HIS A 49 4.59 -5.09 -6.74
CA HIS A 49 3.60 -5.02 -7.81
C HIS A 49 4.07 -4.02 -8.90
N PRO A 50 3.86 -4.30 -10.21
CA PRO A 50 4.34 -3.44 -11.30
C PRO A 50 3.92 -1.98 -11.16
N LEU A 51 2.70 -1.73 -10.67
CA LEU A 51 2.21 -0.37 -10.37
C LEU A 51 3.10 0.36 -9.35
N TRP A 52 3.56 -0.33 -8.30
CA TRP A 52 4.44 0.25 -7.28
C TRP A 52 5.86 0.45 -7.80
N LYS A 53 6.38 -0.46 -8.63
CA LYS A 53 7.63 -0.26 -9.35
C LYS A 53 7.56 0.98 -10.24
N TRP A 54 6.45 1.16 -10.96
CA TRP A 54 6.21 2.32 -11.81
C TRP A 54 6.04 3.64 -11.03
N MET A 55 5.34 3.63 -9.89
CA MET A 55 5.20 4.82 -9.05
C MET A 55 6.53 5.29 -8.45
N LYS A 56 7.39 4.35 -8.05
CA LYS A 56 8.73 4.63 -7.50
C LYS A 56 9.69 5.29 -8.50
N VAL A 57 9.47 5.12 -9.81
CA VAL A 57 10.30 5.77 -10.85
C VAL A 57 9.78 7.15 -11.27
N GLN A 58 8.59 7.56 -10.81
CA GLN A 58 8.05 8.88 -11.14
C GLN A 58 8.88 10.02 -10.51
N PRO A 59 8.91 11.22 -11.12
CA PRO A 59 9.75 12.33 -10.66
C PRO A 59 9.56 12.72 -9.19
N LYS A 60 8.34 12.53 -8.66
CA LYS A 60 7.98 12.79 -7.25
C LYS A 60 8.07 11.56 -6.33
N GLY A 61 8.21 10.35 -6.91
CA GLY A 61 8.41 9.10 -6.19
C GLY A 61 9.88 8.76 -5.97
N ARG A 62 10.79 9.47 -6.65
CA ARG A 62 12.24 9.33 -6.53
C ARG A 62 12.70 10.00 -5.24
N GLY A 63 12.93 9.21 -4.19
CA GLY A 63 13.54 9.71 -2.96
C GLY A 63 14.98 10.18 -3.20
N ILE A 64 15.41 11.20 -2.45
CA ILE A 64 16.79 11.76 -2.54
C ILE A 64 17.84 10.71 -2.10
N LEU A 65 17.44 9.73 -1.28
CA LEU A 65 18.24 8.59 -0.79
C LEU A 65 17.55 7.26 -1.14
N GLY A 66 17.31 7.04 -2.44
CA GLY A 66 16.80 5.77 -2.97
C GLY A 66 15.28 5.75 -3.18
N ASN A 67 14.85 4.89 -4.12
CA ASN A 67 13.47 4.79 -4.58
C ASN A 67 12.60 3.87 -3.70
N ALA A 68 12.86 3.75 -2.40
CA ALA A 68 12.04 2.91 -1.53
C ALA A 68 10.83 3.69 -1.01
N ILE A 69 9.65 3.07 -0.97
CA ILE A 69 8.52 3.68 -0.26
C ILE A 69 8.84 3.63 1.23
N LYS A 70 9.05 4.80 1.83
CA LYS A 70 9.22 4.97 3.27
C LYS A 70 7.87 4.84 3.98
N TRP A 71 7.91 4.21 5.14
CA TRP A 71 6.77 4.15 6.04
C TRP A 71 6.59 5.51 6.72
N ASN A 72 5.34 5.96 6.88
CA ASN A 72 5.03 7.29 7.44
C ASN A 72 5.35 7.44 8.94
N PHE A 73 5.84 6.39 9.62
CA PHE A 73 6.27 6.41 11.03
C PHE A 73 7.77 6.17 11.21
N THR A 74 8.59 6.49 10.20
CA THR A 74 10.07 6.41 10.23
C THR A 74 10.73 7.65 9.65
#